data_AF-A0A2V8U312-F1
#
_entry.id   AF-A0A2V8U312-F1
#
_cell.length_a   1.000
_cell.length_b   1.000
_cell.length_c   1.000
_cell.angle_alpha   90.00
_cell.angle_beta   90.00
_cell.angle_gamma   90.00
#
_symmetry.space_group_name_H-M   'P 1'
#
loop_
_entity.id
_entity.type
_entity.pdbx_description
1 polymer ?
#
loop_
_entity_poly.entity_id
_entity_poly.type
_entity_poly.pdbx_seq_one_letter_code
_entity_poly.pdbx_strand_id
1 'polypeptide(L)'
;MANAPSLDGSTAYVLIHEMNGGGSSLLHDKASWNYVPAGQHLGSTIRFGLNGHRIGGPSMDIDRSTGRRRGTLYVIADENPNPADPTLDQGDVVLRLSPDGGTTWSMATLPGLASGKTQFFSMIDVDDNGWIHVAYYQNETGSTNGGVLNADTANVYYTVSSDGGQTWAPHTRVNDPADALDYSDPPADLSAQDYYLIGDYQQIQAGFVAGQRVAYICWSGYDKNRSNIYLNDKRDRVNCTSVTPPLDSDGDGVFDPADNCPTFYNPAQQDSDGNGMGDACQNFPADANVDDTGSSQGRIDGSDLFVLARSFGACQGDAAFDARVDLNPDGCVDGIDLAFMTSVWGLVLP
;
A
#
# COMPACT_ATOMS: atom_id res chain seq x y z
N MET A 1 -14.71 11.11 9.74
CA MET A 1 -13.43 11.69 10.20
C MET A 1 -13.51 13.19 10.13
N ALA A 2 -13.00 13.90 11.13
CA ALA A 2 -12.79 15.35 11.08
C ALA A 2 -11.29 15.67 11.10
N ASN A 3 -10.88 16.67 10.32
CA ASN A 3 -9.54 17.26 10.36
C ASN A 3 -9.67 18.75 10.70
N ALA A 4 -8.98 19.19 11.74
CA ALA A 4 -8.90 20.60 12.11
C ALA A 4 -7.45 20.99 12.43
N PRO A 5 -6.98 22.16 11.99
CA PRO A 5 -5.72 22.72 12.46
C PRO A 5 -5.86 23.29 13.88
N SER A 6 -4.75 23.34 14.60
CA SER A 6 -4.62 24.03 15.88
C SER A 6 -4.76 25.55 15.72
N LEU A 7 -5.07 26.22 16.83
CA LEU A 7 -5.28 27.68 16.84
C LEU A 7 -4.01 28.45 16.48
N ASP A 8 -2.85 27.92 16.85
CA ASP A 8 -1.53 28.43 16.46
C ASP A 8 -1.11 27.95 15.07
N GLY A 9 -1.91 27.07 14.45
CA GLY A 9 -1.68 26.50 13.15
C GLY A 9 -0.47 25.58 13.07
N SER A 10 0.16 25.17 14.17
CA SER A 10 1.39 24.36 14.16
C SER A 10 1.13 22.85 14.02
N THR A 11 -0.09 22.40 14.32
CA THR A 11 -0.48 21.00 14.31
C THR A 11 -1.86 20.83 13.68
N ALA A 12 -2.15 19.63 13.22
CA ALA A 12 -3.49 19.20 12.84
C ALA A 12 -3.96 18.05 13.74
N TYR A 13 -5.27 17.95 13.88
CA TYR A 13 -5.94 16.93 14.67
C TYR A 13 -6.75 16.04 13.74
N VAL A 14 -6.54 14.74 13.82
CA VAL A 14 -7.51 13.78 13.28
C VAL A 14 -8.41 13.34 14.41
N LEU A 15 -9.72 13.46 14.20
CA LEU A 15 -10.73 12.97 15.14
C LEU A 15 -11.62 11.93 14.45
N ILE A 16 -11.66 10.74 15.06
CA ILE A 16 -12.48 9.62 14.63
C ILE A 16 -13.68 9.54 15.57
N HIS A 17 -14.86 9.65 14.96
CA HIS A 17 -16.11 9.50 15.67
C HIS A 17 -16.79 8.20 15.25
N GLU A 18 -17.38 7.52 16.22
CA GLU A 18 -18.36 6.46 15.99
C GLU A 18 -19.77 7.04 16.06
N MET A 19 -20.62 6.64 15.11
CA MET A 19 -22.04 6.98 15.14
C MET A 19 -22.87 5.71 15.30
N ASN A 20 -23.48 5.53 16.47
CA ASN A 20 -24.33 4.38 16.76
C ASN A 20 -25.80 4.69 16.41
N GLY A 21 -26.11 4.77 15.11
CA GLY A 21 -27.45 5.10 14.60
C GLY A 21 -27.53 6.47 13.91
N GLY A 22 -28.75 6.98 13.68
CA GLY A 22 -28.97 8.28 13.03
C GLY A 22 -29.21 9.42 14.04
N GLY A 23 -28.36 10.44 14.02
CA GLY A 23 -28.50 11.68 14.82
C GLY A 23 -27.25 12.06 15.62
N SER A 24 -27.06 13.36 15.90
CA SER A 24 -25.85 13.89 16.55
C SER A 24 -25.67 13.49 18.02
N SER A 25 -26.73 13.03 18.70
CA SER A 25 -26.68 12.54 20.08
C SER A 25 -26.09 11.13 20.22
N LEU A 26 -25.74 10.50 19.11
CA LEU A 26 -25.18 9.15 19.01
C LEU A 26 -23.73 9.17 18.50
N LEU A 27 -23.13 10.37 18.44
CA LEU A 27 -21.75 10.61 18.06
C LEU A 27 -20.85 10.46 19.29
N HIS A 28 -19.89 9.56 19.22
CA HIS A 28 -18.91 9.31 20.27
C HIS A 28 -17.49 9.46 19.73
N ASP A 29 -16.66 10.22 20.42
CA ASP A 29 -15.23 10.31 20.11
C ASP A 29 -14.58 8.96 20.39
N LYS A 30 -13.95 8.37 19.37
CA LYS A 30 -13.34 7.03 19.45
C LYS A 30 -11.83 7.11 19.54
N ALA A 31 -11.22 7.96 18.72
CA ALA A 31 -9.78 8.19 18.74
C ALA A 31 -9.45 9.59 18.24
N SER A 32 -8.34 10.13 18.75
CA SER A 32 -7.75 11.37 18.27
C SER A 32 -6.24 11.28 18.30
N TRP A 33 -5.60 11.89 17.31
CA TRP A 33 -4.15 12.11 17.35
C TRP A 33 -3.78 13.43 16.70
N ASN A 34 -2.61 13.92 17.07
CA ASN A 34 -2.02 15.15 16.56
C ASN A 34 -0.91 14.78 15.59
N TYR A 35 -0.73 15.58 14.56
CA TYR A 35 0.43 15.50 13.67
C TYR A 35 0.81 16.90 13.19
N VAL A 36 2.05 17.08 12.75
CA VAL A 36 2.48 18.29 12.05
C VAL A 36 2.23 18.05 10.56
N PRO A 37 1.38 18.85 9.89
CA PRO A 37 1.11 18.66 8.47
C PRO A 37 2.34 18.90 7.59
N ALA A 38 2.38 18.23 6.43
CA ALA A 38 3.39 18.48 5.43
C ALA A 38 3.34 19.92 4.86
N GLY A 39 4.51 20.45 4.50
CA GLY A 39 4.66 21.77 3.87
C GLY A 39 4.71 22.96 4.85
N GLN A 40 4.60 24.17 4.31
CA GLN A 40 4.68 25.44 5.04
C GLN A 40 3.32 25.99 5.45
N HIS A 41 3.32 26.89 6.43
CA HIS A 41 2.18 27.77 6.70
C HIS A 41 1.84 28.64 5.48
N LEU A 42 0.55 28.71 5.16
CA LEU A 42 0.06 29.54 4.07
C LEU A 42 -0.30 30.94 4.58
N GLY A 43 0.62 31.89 4.43
CA GLY A 43 0.43 33.30 4.80
C GLY A 43 0.17 33.48 6.30
N SER A 44 -0.90 34.22 6.64
CA SER A 44 -1.34 34.41 8.05
C SER A 44 -2.38 33.38 8.52
N THR A 45 -2.58 32.31 7.76
CA THR A 45 -3.59 31.28 8.05
C THR A 45 -3.04 30.15 8.93
N ILE A 46 -3.95 29.35 9.48
CA ILE A 46 -3.64 28.10 10.20
C ILE A 46 -3.53 26.89 9.26
N ARG A 47 -3.40 27.11 7.94
CA ARG A 47 -3.39 26.06 6.93
C ARG A 47 -1.97 25.81 6.45
N PHE A 48 -1.71 24.55 6.09
CA PHE A 48 -0.46 24.12 5.51
C PHE A 48 -0.60 23.83 4.02
N GLY A 49 0.50 24.00 3.31
CA GLY A 49 0.57 23.55 1.94
C GLY A 49 1.86 23.91 1.23
N LEU A 50 1.78 23.80 -0.08
CA LEU A 50 2.82 24.13 -1.02
C LEU A 50 2.47 25.45 -1.71
N ASN A 51 3.14 26.54 -1.29
CA ASN A 51 3.03 27.85 -1.93
C ASN A 51 1.60 28.31 -2.27
N GLY A 52 0.80 28.52 -1.23
CA GLY A 52 -0.59 28.94 -1.37
C GLY A 52 -1.55 27.85 -1.85
N HIS A 53 -1.06 26.70 -2.34
CA HIS A 53 -1.89 25.52 -2.57
C HIS A 53 -1.89 24.65 -1.32
N ARG A 54 -3.08 24.43 -0.75
CA ARG A 54 -3.23 23.60 0.43
C ARG A 54 -2.95 22.14 0.08
N ILE A 55 -2.13 21.50 0.91
CA ILE A 55 -1.97 20.04 0.90
C ILE A 55 -3.22 19.42 1.55
N GLY A 56 -3.64 18.27 1.02
CA GLY A 56 -4.88 17.60 1.39
C GLY A 56 -4.99 17.34 2.89
N GLY A 57 -6.22 17.12 3.35
CA GLY A 57 -6.45 16.51 4.67
C GLY A 57 -6.23 15.00 4.60
N PRO A 58 -6.22 14.30 5.74
CA PRO A 58 -6.15 12.86 5.74
C PRO A 58 -7.33 12.28 4.95
N SER A 59 -7.05 11.22 4.20
CA SER A 59 -8.09 10.40 3.57
C SER A 59 -8.18 9.06 4.27
N MET A 60 -9.28 8.36 4.07
CA MET A 60 -9.47 7.05 4.66
C MET A 60 -10.19 6.11 3.74
N ASP A 61 -9.92 4.83 3.95
CA ASP A 61 -10.78 3.78 3.47
C ASP A 61 -10.87 2.62 4.47
N ILE A 62 -11.70 1.62 4.18
CA ILE A 62 -11.97 0.49 5.06
C ILE A 62 -11.93 -0.81 4.27
N ASP A 63 -11.37 -1.85 4.87
CA ASP A 63 -11.45 -3.20 4.31
C ASP A 63 -12.90 -3.70 4.28
N ARG A 64 -13.46 -3.82 3.08
CA ARG A 64 -14.82 -4.33 2.84
C ARG A 64 -14.85 -5.78 2.38
N SER A 65 -13.69 -6.42 2.27
CA SER A 65 -13.56 -7.80 1.80
C SER A 65 -14.26 -8.78 2.74
N THR A 66 -14.36 -10.04 2.33
CA THR A 66 -14.82 -11.13 3.20
C THR A 66 -13.69 -11.74 4.02
N GLY A 67 -12.47 -11.16 3.97
CA GLY A 67 -11.28 -11.69 4.60
C GLY A 67 -11.16 -11.40 6.10
N ARG A 68 -10.09 -11.91 6.72
CA ARG A 68 -9.80 -11.75 8.16
C ARG A 68 -9.66 -10.29 8.62
N ARG A 69 -9.36 -9.38 7.68
CA ARG A 69 -9.12 -7.95 7.92
C ARG A 69 -10.38 -7.09 7.73
N ARG A 70 -11.51 -7.68 7.37
CA ARG A 70 -12.77 -6.97 7.16
C ARG A 70 -13.09 -6.03 8.32
N GLY A 71 -13.33 -4.76 8.01
CA GLY A 71 -13.62 -3.71 8.98
C GLY A 71 -12.39 -2.96 9.49
N THR A 72 -11.18 -3.32 9.06
CA THR A 72 -9.96 -2.56 9.36
C THR A 72 -10.05 -1.19 8.72
N LEU A 73 -9.85 -0.15 9.53
CA LEU A 73 -9.78 1.23 9.07
C LEU A 73 -8.36 1.57 8.64
N TYR A 74 -8.24 2.30 7.54
CA TYR A 74 -6.98 2.83 7.03
C TYR A 74 -7.10 4.33 6.88
N VAL A 75 -6.18 5.09 7.46
CA VAL A 75 -6.14 6.55 7.43
C VAL A 75 -4.76 6.97 6.94
N ILE A 76 -4.72 7.64 5.80
CA ILE A 76 -3.49 8.15 5.20
C ILE A 76 -3.43 9.67 5.38
N ALA A 77 -2.25 10.20 5.70
CA ALA A 77 -2.05 11.63 5.90
C ALA A 77 -0.67 12.07 5.40
N ASP A 78 -0.60 13.32 4.93
CA ASP A 78 0.66 13.98 4.57
C ASP A 78 1.22 14.69 5.84
N GLU A 79 2.33 14.20 6.38
CA GLU A 79 2.93 14.67 7.63
C GLU A 79 4.34 15.22 7.41
N ASN A 80 4.78 16.13 8.27
CA ASN A 80 6.17 16.55 8.31
C ASN A 80 6.99 15.49 9.06
N PRO A 81 7.94 14.79 8.41
CA PRO A 81 8.77 13.76 9.06
C PRO A 81 9.82 14.34 10.03
N ASN A 82 10.09 15.65 10.01
CA ASN A 82 11.00 16.32 10.92
C ASN A 82 10.32 17.50 11.65
N PRO A 83 9.35 17.22 12.54
CA PRO A 83 8.54 18.25 13.19
C PRO A 83 9.33 19.17 14.15
N ALA A 84 10.54 18.74 14.55
CA ALA A 84 11.43 19.54 15.39
C ALA A 84 12.18 20.64 14.60
N ASP A 85 12.21 20.54 13.28
CA ASP A 85 12.82 21.53 12.40
C ASP A 85 11.74 22.26 11.58
N PRO A 86 11.11 23.30 12.16
CA PRO A 86 10.04 24.04 11.50
C PRO A 86 10.53 24.90 10.32
N THR A 87 11.85 24.91 10.06
CA THR A 87 12.43 25.58 8.89
C THR A 87 12.58 24.64 7.69
N LEU A 88 12.38 23.34 7.91
CA LEU A 88 12.36 22.33 6.86
C LEU A 88 10.92 21.89 6.55
N ASP A 89 10.35 22.50 5.51
CA ASP A 89 9.15 22.01 4.85
C ASP A 89 9.48 20.68 4.18
N GLN A 90 8.95 19.63 4.79
CA GLN A 90 9.04 18.27 4.29
C GLN A 90 7.65 17.66 4.29
N GLY A 91 7.53 16.58 3.55
CA GLY A 91 6.32 15.79 3.48
C GLY A 91 6.69 14.33 3.42
N ASP A 92 6.00 13.54 4.22
CA ASP A 92 5.99 12.10 4.20
C ASP A 92 4.54 11.62 4.23
N VAL A 93 4.26 10.55 3.52
CA VAL A 93 2.92 9.97 3.48
C VAL A 93 2.86 8.84 4.50
N VAL A 94 2.08 9.06 5.55
CA VAL A 94 1.97 8.15 6.68
C VAL A 94 0.62 7.45 6.64
N LEU A 95 0.65 6.12 6.64
CA LEU A 95 -0.54 5.29 6.80
C LEU A 95 -0.72 4.89 8.26
N ARG A 96 -1.93 5.05 8.78
CA ARG A 96 -2.36 4.50 10.07
C ARG A 96 -3.46 3.48 9.85
N LEU A 97 -3.40 2.37 10.58
CA LEU A 97 -4.40 1.31 10.49
C LEU A 97 -4.97 0.95 11.86
N SER A 98 -6.24 0.55 11.87
CA SER A 98 -6.95 0.12 13.07
C SER A 98 -7.83 -1.11 12.79
N PRO A 99 -7.44 -2.30 13.27
CA PRO A 99 -8.18 -3.54 13.03
C PRO A 99 -9.40 -3.72 13.96
N ASP A 100 -9.55 -2.88 14.98
CA ASP A 100 -10.57 -2.99 16.03
C ASP A 100 -11.60 -1.84 15.98
N GLY A 101 -11.87 -1.38 14.77
CA GLY A 101 -12.87 -0.35 14.48
C GLY A 101 -12.49 1.05 14.94
N GLY A 102 -11.21 1.34 15.17
CA GLY A 102 -10.70 2.68 15.52
C GLY A 102 -10.23 2.82 16.96
N THR A 103 -10.04 1.72 17.71
CA THR A 103 -9.67 1.75 19.14
C THR A 103 -8.16 1.77 19.32
N THR A 104 -7.45 0.86 18.64
CA THR A 104 -5.98 0.82 18.60
C THR A 104 -5.48 1.17 17.21
N TRP A 105 -4.32 1.82 17.15
CA TRP A 105 -3.74 2.33 15.91
C TRP A 105 -2.26 1.96 15.84
N SER A 106 -1.84 1.49 14.67
CA SER A 106 -0.42 1.35 14.31
C SER A 106 -0.11 2.21 13.08
N MET A 107 1.17 2.51 12.88
CA MET A 107 1.66 3.26 11.72
C MET A 107 2.39 2.31 10.77
N ALA A 108 2.22 2.53 9.48
CA ALA A 108 2.98 1.94 8.40
C ALA A 108 3.59 3.07 7.57
N THR A 109 4.90 2.98 7.34
CA THR A 109 5.61 3.89 6.43
C THR A 109 5.57 3.30 5.04
N LEU A 110 5.21 4.11 4.05
CA LEU A 110 5.18 3.69 2.66
C LEU A 110 6.60 3.68 2.06
N PRO A 111 6.86 2.82 1.07
CA PRO A 111 8.13 2.83 0.36
C PRO A 111 8.35 4.17 -0.36
N GLY A 112 9.62 4.52 -0.56
CA GLY A 112 10.01 5.62 -1.47
C GLY A 112 10.57 6.86 -0.80
N LEU A 113 10.31 7.08 0.48
CA LEU A 113 10.90 8.20 1.21
C LEU A 113 12.36 7.91 1.53
N ALA A 114 13.26 8.64 0.87
CA ALA A 114 14.69 8.65 1.15
C ALA A 114 15.12 10.05 1.60
N SER A 115 16.32 10.16 2.19
CA SER A 115 16.91 11.45 2.53
C SER A 115 16.93 12.38 1.32
N GLY A 116 16.37 13.58 1.46
CA GLY A 116 16.26 14.56 0.38
C GLY A 116 15.10 14.32 -0.59
N LYS A 117 14.11 13.48 -0.25
CA LYS A 117 12.85 13.37 -1.01
C LYS A 117 11.68 13.86 -0.16
N THR A 118 10.59 14.24 -0.81
CA THR A 118 9.34 14.62 -0.13
C THR A 118 8.15 14.00 -0.84
N GLN A 119 7.19 13.51 -0.06
CA GLN A 119 5.94 12.92 -0.53
C GLN A 119 4.76 13.74 -0.01
N PHE A 120 3.69 13.84 -0.81
CA PHE A 120 2.51 14.62 -0.49
C PHE A 120 1.36 14.21 -1.39
N PHE A 121 0.15 14.77 -1.16
CA PHE A 121 -1.00 14.55 -2.03
C PHE A 121 -1.39 13.07 -2.13
N SER A 122 -1.45 12.44 -0.96
CA SER A 122 -1.74 11.02 -0.80
C SER A 122 -3.16 10.63 -1.20
N MET A 123 -3.28 9.41 -1.75
CA MET A 123 -4.50 8.79 -2.23
C MET A 123 -4.55 7.37 -1.70
N ILE A 124 -5.71 6.92 -1.23
CA ILE A 124 -5.91 5.54 -0.77
C ILE A 124 -7.23 4.96 -1.28
N ASP A 125 -7.21 3.68 -1.63
CA ASP A 125 -8.39 2.85 -1.87
C ASP A 125 -8.10 1.41 -1.44
N VAL A 126 -9.07 0.73 -0.85
CA VAL A 126 -8.98 -0.68 -0.44
C VAL A 126 -9.94 -1.48 -1.30
N ASP A 127 -9.40 -2.38 -2.11
CA ASP A 127 -10.19 -3.13 -3.09
C ASP A 127 -11.09 -4.19 -2.43
N ASP A 128 -11.95 -4.82 -3.24
CA ASP A 128 -12.90 -5.85 -2.79
C ASP A 128 -12.21 -7.08 -2.17
N ASN A 129 -10.91 -7.29 -2.41
CA ASN A 129 -10.10 -8.37 -1.86
C ASN A 129 -9.29 -7.92 -0.62
N GLY A 130 -9.42 -6.67 -0.19
CA GLY A 130 -8.70 -6.12 0.97
C GLY A 130 -7.25 -5.73 0.67
N TRP A 131 -6.88 -5.57 -0.60
CA TRP A 131 -5.58 -5.00 -0.98
C TRP A 131 -5.63 -3.48 -0.84
N ILE A 132 -4.57 -2.91 -0.26
CA ILE A 132 -4.46 -1.48 -0.02
C ILE A 132 -3.69 -0.86 -1.17
N HIS A 133 -4.33 0.03 -1.90
CA HIS A 133 -3.76 0.78 -3.02
C HIS A 133 -3.43 2.19 -2.57
N VAL A 134 -2.19 2.62 -2.80
CA VAL A 134 -1.76 3.96 -2.45
C VAL A 134 -1.06 4.62 -3.63
N ALA A 135 -1.44 5.86 -3.90
CA ALA A 135 -0.71 6.74 -4.80
C ALA A 135 -0.38 8.07 -4.09
N TYR A 136 0.71 8.70 -4.50
CA TYR A 136 1.14 9.99 -3.95
C TYR A 136 2.05 10.71 -4.93
N TYR A 137 2.25 11.99 -4.72
CA TYR A 137 3.25 12.77 -5.43
C TYR A 137 4.56 12.64 -4.67
N GLN A 138 5.67 12.54 -5.40
CA GLN A 138 7.00 12.56 -4.84
C GLN A 138 7.92 13.42 -5.68
N ASN A 139 8.66 14.28 -5.01
CA ASN A 139 9.80 14.95 -5.60
C ASN A 139 11.10 14.21 -5.26
N GLU A 140 11.89 13.92 -6.29
CA GLU A 140 13.12 13.13 -6.22
C GLU A 140 14.33 13.92 -5.73
N THR A 141 14.33 15.24 -5.93
CA THR A 141 15.49 16.10 -5.61
C THR A 141 15.35 16.86 -4.30
N GLY A 142 14.18 16.75 -3.65
CA GLY A 142 13.88 17.48 -2.43
C GLY A 142 13.94 18.99 -2.63
N SER A 143 13.95 19.73 -1.52
CA SER A 143 14.16 21.17 -1.55
C SER A 143 15.62 21.50 -1.88
N THR A 144 15.86 22.17 -3.00
CA THR A 144 17.18 22.77 -3.28
C THR A 144 17.52 23.94 -2.35
N ASN A 145 16.55 24.42 -1.56
CA ASN A 145 16.64 25.66 -0.79
C ASN A 145 16.67 25.48 0.74
N GLY A 146 17.04 24.28 1.23
CA GLY A 146 17.27 24.08 2.66
C GLY A 146 15.99 24.17 3.48
N GLY A 147 14.86 23.66 2.96
CA GLY A 147 13.65 23.48 3.75
C GLY A 147 12.34 23.97 3.17
N VAL A 148 12.17 23.99 1.85
CA VAL A 148 10.88 24.30 1.20
C VAL A 148 10.41 23.09 0.39
N LEU A 149 9.22 22.56 0.68
CA LEU A 149 8.65 21.44 -0.05
C LEU A 149 8.63 21.84 -1.53
N ASN A 150 9.36 21.11 -2.38
CA ASN A 150 9.55 21.46 -3.79
C ASN A 150 8.68 20.51 -4.62
N ALA A 151 8.04 21.02 -5.66
CA ALA A 151 7.31 20.22 -6.63
C ALA A 151 7.58 20.65 -8.08
N ASP A 152 8.81 21.07 -8.37
CA ASP A 152 9.30 21.48 -9.70
C ASP A 152 9.37 20.30 -10.67
N THR A 153 9.51 19.09 -10.15
CA THR A 153 9.56 17.86 -10.96
C THR A 153 8.83 16.71 -10.29
N ALA A 154 7.83 17.00 -9.45
CA ALA A 154 7.18 15.96 -8.67
C ALA A 154 6.41 15.01 -9.59
N ASN A 155 6.72 13.72 -9.46
CA ASN A 155 6.08 12.65 -10.19
C ASN A 155 5.03 11.96 -9.32
N VAL A 156 4.12 11.24 -9.95
CA VAL A 156 3.12 10.42 -9.25
C VAL A 156 3.65 9.01 -9.16
N TYR A 157 3.64 8.48 -7.94
CA TYR A 157 4.05 7.12 -7.63
C TYR A 157 2.87 6.32 -7.09
N TYR A 158 2.96 5.00 -7.28
CA TYR A 158 1.99 4.03 -6.84
C TYR A 158 2.67 2.86 -6.14
N THR A 159 2.05 2.39 -5.06
CA THR A 159 2.43 1.17 -4.34
C THR A 159 1.17 0.45 -3.85
N VAL A 160 1.32 -0.81 -3.46
CA VAL A 160 0.22 -1.67 -3.04
C VAL A 160 0.68 -2.61 -1.93
N SER A 161 -0.25 -2.98 -1.06
CA SER A 161 -0.06 -4.00 -0.04
C SER A 161 -1.16 -5.06 -0.12
N SER A 162 -0.76 -6.33 -0.20
CA SER A 162 -1.66 -7.48 -0.22
C SER A 162 -1.97 -8.01 1.19
N ASP A 163 -1.19 -7.66 2.21
CA ASP A 163 -1.16 -8.30 3.53
C ASP A 163 -1.66 -7.42 4.70
N GLY A 164 -2.19 -6.25 4.37
CA GLY A 164 -2.82 -5.34 5.34
C GLY A 164 -1.91 -4.19 5.77
N GLY A 165 -0.89 -3.88 4.98
CA GLY A 165 0.05 -2.80 5.20
C GLY A 165 1.30 -3.23 5.96
N GLN A 166 1.56 -4.54 6.10
CA GLN A 166 2.78 -5.04 6.73
C GLN A 166 3.94 -4.98 5.75
N THR A 167 3.68 -5.38 4.50
CA THR A 167 4.63 -5.29 3.38
C THR A 167 4.02 -4.51 2.23
N TRP A 168 4.89 -4.00 1.35
CA TRP A 168 4.52 -3.13 0.24
C TRP A 168 5.31 -3.49 -1.01
N ALA A 169 4.63 -3.49 -2.15
CA ALA A 169 5.30 -3.55 -3.45
C ALA A 169 6.26 -2.35 -3.60
N PRO A 170 7.41 -2.52 -4.26
CA PRO A 170 8.23 -1.40 -4.66
C PRO A 170 7.39 -0.34 -5.38
N HIS A 171 7.52 0.92 -4.96
CA HIS A 171 6.76 1.98 -5.60
C HIS A 171 7.17 2.16 -7.07
N THR A 172 6.23 2.54 -7.92
CA THR A 172 6.46 2.73 -9.35
C THR A 172 5.93 4.07 -9.81
N ARG A 173 6.67 4.76 -10.68
CA ARG A 173 6.21 6.01 -11.29
C ARG A 173 5.12 5.69 -12.31
N VAL A 174 3.98 6.40 -12.24
CA VAL A 174 2.80 6.12 -13.07
C VAL A 174 2.49 7.22 -14.10
N ASN A 175 3.15 8.37 -14.00
CA ASN A 175 3.07 9.44 -14.98
C ASN A 175 4.28 9.42 -15.94
N ASP A 176 4.09 9.99 -17.13
CA ASP A 176 5.21 10.38 -17.99
C ASP A 176 6.00 11.50 -17.28
N PRO A 177 7.35 11.51 -17.31
CA PRO A 177 8.13 12.64 -16.80
C PRO A 177 7.77 14.00 -17.41
N ALA A 178 7.28 14.04 -18.65
CA ALA A 178 6.72 15.26 -19.27
C ALA A 178 5.41 15.71 -18.62
N ASP A 179 4.77 14.82 -17.86
CA ASP A 179 3.58 15.09 -17.07
C ASP A 179 3.85 15.26 -15.56
N ALA A 180 5.12 15.36 -15.17
CA ALA A 180 5.49 15.77 -13.83
C ALA A 180 4.83 17.11 -13.48
N LEU A 181 4.52 17.29 -12.20
CA LEU A 181 4.14 18.58 -11.67
C LEU A 181 5.36 19.50 -11.80
N ASP A 182 5.23 20.59 -12.56
CA ASP A 182 6.30 21.58 -12.82
C ASP A 182 5.97 22.91 -12.12
N TYR A 183 6.06 22.90 -10.80
CA TYR A 183 5.75 24.04 -9.95
C TYR A 183 7.06 24.66 -9.44
N SER A 184 7.36 25.93 -9.76
CA SER A 184 8.73 26.51 -9.63
C SER A 184 9.28 26.67 -8.21
N ASP A 185 10.60 26.63 -7.97
CA ASP A 185 11.27 26.89 -6.67
C ASP A 185 12.06 28.24 -6.60
N PRO A 186 11.88 29.08 -5.56
CA PRO A 186 10.75 29.08 -4.64
C PRO A 186 9.52 29.56 -5.42
N PRO A 187 8.34 28.99 -5.15
CA PRO A 187 7.18 29.38 -5.93
C PRO A 187 6.62 30.73 -5.40
N ALA A 188 5.77 31.40 -6.18
CA ALA A 188 5.29 32.75 -5.83
C ALA A 188 4.22 32.71 -4.73
N ASP A 189 4.39 33.40 -3.58
CA ASP A 189 3.40 33.38 -2.49
C ASP A 189 1.98 33.78 -2.96
N LEU A 190 1.07 32.80 -3.00
CA LEU A 190 -0.34 32.97 -3.37
C LEU A 190 -1.29 32.90 -2.16
N SER A 191 -0.78 32.99 -0.94
CA SER A 191 -1.59 32.81 0.28
C SER A 191 -2.78 33.77 0.41
N ALA A 192 -2.74 34.91 -0.29
CA ALA A 192 -3.78 35.94 -0.33
C ALA A 192 -4.84 35.77 -1.44
N GLN A 193 -4.74 34.77 -2.32
CA GLN A 193 -5.69 34.54 -3.41
C GLN A 193 -6.79 33.52 -3.03
N ASP A 194 -8.02 33.73 -3.52
CA ASP A 194 -9.10 32.74 -3.40
C ASP A 194 -8.72 31.45 -4.17
N TYR A 195 -8.74 30.33 -3.44
CA TYR A 195 -8.01 29.11 -3.79
C TYR A 195 -8.64 28.28 -4.93
N TYR A 196 -7.78 27.68 -5.77
CA TYR A 196 -8.05 26.40 -6.45
C TYR A 196 -6.86 25.48 -6.13
N LEU A 197 -7.15 24.27 -5.67
CA LEU A 197 -6.15 23.41 -5.03
C LEU A 197 -5.48 22.57 -6.11
N ILE A 198 -4.17 22.73 -6.31
CA ILE A 198 -3.38 21.65 -6.90
C ILE A 198 -3.59 20.48 -5.96
N GLY A 199 -4.27 19.45 -6.46
CA GLY A 199 -4.61 18.29 -5.65
C GLY A 199 -6.08 17.98 -5.42
N ASP A 200 -7.02 18.87 -5.72
CA ASP A 200 -8.46 18.55 -5.51
C ASP A 200 -8.95 17.32 -6.29
N TYR A 201 -8.19 16.92 -7.31
CA TYR A 201 -8.51 15.78 -8.17
C TYR A 201 -7.62 14.56 -7.91
N GLN A 202 -6.99 14.48 -6.73
CA GLN A 202 -6.29 13.28 -6.26
C GLN A 202 -7.29 12.19 -5.96
N GLN A 203 -7.37 11.19 -6.84
CA GLN A 203 -8.27 10.07 -6.66
C GLN A 203 -7.58 8.80 -7.10
N ILE A 204 -7.76 7.76 -6.29
CA ILE A 204 -7.45 6.40 -6.67
C ILE A 204 -8.71 5.56 -6.50
N GLN A 205 -8.93 4.65 -7.45
CA GLN A 205 -9.97 3.63 -7.34
C GLN A 205 -9.41 2.33 -7.91
N ALA A 206 -9.38 1.30 -7.09
CA ALA A 206 -9.02 -0.05 -7.47
C ALA A 206 -10.27 -0.92 -7.64
N GLY A 207 -10.09 -1.99 -8.42
CA GLY A 207 -11.13 -2.96 -8.69
C GLY A 207 -10.65 -4.00 -9.69
N PHE A 208 -11.60 -4.65 -10.36
CA PHE A 208 -11.32 -5.72 -11.31
C PHE A 208 -11.89 -5.43 -12.71
N VAL A 209 -11.08 -5.66 -13.74
CA VAL A 209 -11.48 -5.59 -15.14
C VAL A 209 -11.11 -6.90 -15.81
N ALA A 210 -12.10 -7.61 -16.34
CA ALA A 210 -11.91 -8.93 -16.99
C ALA A 210 -11.14 -9.94 -16.11
N GLY A 211 -11.36 -9.92 -14.78
CA GLY A 211 -10.71 -10.81 -13.82
C GLY A 211 -9.32 -10.35 -13.36
N GLN A 212 -8.78 -9.27 -13.92
CA GLN A 212 -7.49 -8.71 -13.54
C GLN A 212 -7.69 -7.49 -12.62
N ARG A 213 -6.87 -7.39 -11.57
CA ARG A 213 -6.86 -6.23 -10.67
C ARG A 213 -6.28 -5.01 -11.38
N VAL A 214 -6.94 -3.87 -11.26
CA VAL A 214 -6.53 -2.59 -11.86
C VAL A 214 -6.76 -1.47 -10.86
N ALA A 215 -5.78 -0.58 -10.71
CA ALA A 215 -5.91 0.68 -9.99
C ALA A 215 -5.96 1.84 -10.99
N TYR A 216 -7.02 2.64 -10.94
CA TYR A 216 -7.16 3.90 -11.67
C TYR A 216 -6.68 5.04 -10.79
N ILE A 217 -5.72 5.82 -11.28
CA ILE A 217 -5.12 6.92 -10.54
C ILE A 217 -5.32 8.19 -11.35
N CYS A 218 -5.98 9.16 -10.76
CA CYS A 218 -6.17 10.50 -11.32
C CYS A 218 -5.49 11.54 -10.44
N TRP A 219 -4.86 12.52 -11.08
CA TRP A 219 -4.08 13.52 -10.39
C TRP A 219 -4.11 14.85 -11.13
N SER A 220 -3.81 15.92 -10.39
CA SER A 220 -3.64 17.26 -10.95
C SER A 220 -2.22 17.42 -11.53
N GLY A 221 -2.11 17.61 -12.82
CA GLY A 221 -0.89 18.12 -13.46
C GLY A 221 -0.92 19.64 -13.55
N TYR A 222 0.26 20.26 -13.64
CA TYR A 222 0.42 21.69 -13.89
C TYR A 222 1.49 21.88 -14.97
N ASP A 223 1.15 22.61 -16.04
CA ASP A 223 2.07 22.92 -17.13
C ASP A 223 2.20 24.45 -17.32
N LYS A 224 3.27 24.97 -16.75
CA LYS A 224 3.79 26.34 -16.83
C LYS A 224 3.97 26.89 -18.25
N ASN A 225 4.03 26.05 -19.28
CA ASN A 225 4.34 26.42 -20.67
C ASN A 225 3.14 26.25 -21.63
N ARG A 226 2.02 25.69 -21.15
CA ARG A 226 0.82 25.48 -21.98
C ARG A 226 0.10 26.78 -22.33
N SER A 227 -0.23 26.98 -23.61
CA SER A 227 -0.80 28.22 -24.14
C SER A 227 -2.30 28.18 -24.47
N ASN A 228 -2.95 27.00 -24.45
CA ASN A 228 -4.20 26.81 -25.23
C ASN A 228 -5.44 26.32 -24.47
N ILE A 229 -5.42 26.15 -23.14
CA ILE A 229 -6.64 25.83 -22.37
C ILE A 229 -6.56 26.54 -21.02
N TYR A 230 -7.45 27.51 -20.83
CA TYR A 230 -7.59 28.27 -19.58
C TYR A 230 -8.97 27.97 -19.00
N LEU A 231 -9.02 27.38 -17.81
CA LEU A 231 -10.20 27.50 -16.95
C LEU A 231 -9.92 28.73 -16.06
N ASN A 232 -10.44 29.90 -16.43
CA ASN A 232 -10.21 31.16 -15.71
C ASN A 232 -8.71 31.48 -15.48
N ASP A 233 -7.90 31.50 -16.55
CA ASP A 233 -6.47 31.84 -16.56
C ASP A 233 -5.49 30.86 -15.85
N LYS A 234 -5.93 29.64 -15.48
CA LYS A 234 -5.05 28.62 -14.85
C LYS A 234 -4.72 27.44 -15.77
N ARG A 235 -3.51 26.87 -15.65
CA ARG A 235 -2.90 25.86 -16.55
C ARG A 235 -2.99 24.42 -16.03
N ASP A 236 -3.96 24.15 -15.17
CA ASP A 236 -4.14 22.85 -14.51
C ASP A 236 -4.74 21.82 -15.48
N ARG A 237 -4.41 20.54 -15.31
CA ARG A 237 -5.06 19.42 -16.00
C ARG A 237 -5.31 18.28 -15.04
N VAL A 238 -6.39 17.53 -15.24
CA VAL A 238 -6.57 16.23 -14.60
C VAL A 238 -6.04 15.18 -15.56
N ASN A 239 -5.02 14.46 -15.13
CA ASN A 239 -4.48 13.30 -15.84
C ASN A 239 -4.94 12.04 -15.10
N CYS A 240 -5.20 10.99 -15.86
CA CYS A 240 -5.56 9.70 -15.30
C CYS A 240 -4.77 8.60 -15.99
N THR A 241 -4.39 7.59 -15.24
CA THR A 241 -3.72 6.37 -15.72
C THR A 241 -4.32 5.15 -15.03
N SER A 242 -4.01 3.97 -15.56
CA SER A 242 -4.36 2.69 -14.94
C SER A 242 -3.10 1.87 -14.73
N VAL A 243 -2.97 1.26 -13.56
CA VAL A 243 -1.86 0.38 -13.20
C VAL A 243 -2.40 -1.01 -12.91
N THR A 244 -1.73 -2.03 -13.45
CA THR A 244 -1.93 -3.41 -12.99
C THR A 244 -0.95 -3.65 -11.85
N PRO A 245 -1.42 -3.91 -10.63
CA PRO A 245 -0.55 -4.23 -9.50
C PRO A 245 0.18 -5.55 -9.76
N PRO A 246 1.41 -5.73 -9.24
CA PRO A 246 2.08 -7.01 -9.29
C PRO A 246 1.24 -8.10 -8.58
N LEU A 247 1.44 -9.34 -9.00
CA LEU A 247 0.83 -10.51 -8.37
C LEU A 247 1.62 -10.91 -7.11
N ASP A 248 0.91 -11.54 -6.19
CA ASP A 248 1.40 -12.18 -4.97
C ASP A 248 0.65 -13.51 -4.95
N SER A 249 1.24 -14.50 -5.62
CA SER A 249 0.57 -15.73 -6.06
C SER A 249 0.35 -16.71 -4.92
N ASP A 250 1.19 -16.69 -3.88
CA ASP A 250 1.09 -17.53 -2.69
C ASP A 250 0.53 -16.79 -1.45
N GLY A 251 0.39 -15.46 -1.53
CA GLY A 251 -0.24 -14.64 -0.51
C GLY A 251 0.64 -14.41 0.72
N ASP A 252 1.95 -14.44 0.55
CA ASP A 252 2.93 -14.33 1.64
C ASP A 252 3.32 -12.87 1.98
N GLY A 253 2.89 -11.93 1.13
CA GLY A 253 3.18 -10.49 1.25
C GLY A 253 4.34 -10.03 0.37
N VAL A 254 5.09 -10.93 -0.24
CA VAL A 254 6.15 -10.64 -1.18
C VAL A 254 5.62 -10.88 -2.60
N PHE A 255 5.62 -9.82 -3.39
CA PHE A 255 5.10 -9.91 -4.76
C PHE A 255 6.02 -10.75 -5.65
N ASP A 256 5.45 -11.55 -6.55
CA ASP A 256 6.15 -12.49 -7.44
C ASP A 256 7.44 -11.94 -8.10
N PRO A 257 7.52 -10.65 -8.54
CA PRO A 257 8.76 -10.13 -9.13
C PRO A 257 9.93 -9.96 -8.16
N ALA A 258 9.67 -9.97 -6.85
CA ALA A 258 10.64 -9.81 -5.78
C ALA A 258 10.72 -11.03 -4.84
N ASP A 259 9.86 -12.02 -5.07
CA ASP A 259 9.75 -13.23 -4.27
C ASP A 259 10.75 -14.30 -4.76
N ASN A 260 11.57 -14.82 -3.84
CA ASN A 260 12.50 -15.90 -4.12
C ASN A 260 11.83 -17.28 -4.18
N CYS A 261 10.53 -17.37 -3.86
CA CYS A 261 9.66 -18.54 -4.02
C CYS A 261 8.21 -18.17 -4.41
N PRO A 262 7.93 -17.67 -5.63
CA PRO A 262 6.63 -17.10 -6.07
C PRO A 262 5.36 -17.95 -5.93
N THR A 263 5.48 -19.20 -5.48
CA THR A 263 4.37 -20.15 -5.35
C THR A 263 4.37 -20.88 -4.00
N PHE A 264 5.26 -20.52 -3.07
CA PHE A 264 5.45 -21.21 -1.80
C PHE A 264 5.63 -20.21 -0.67
N TYR A 265 4.58 -20.06 0.14
CA TYR A 265 4.50 -19.08 1.22
C TYR A 265 5.78 -19.03 2.06
N ASN A 266 6.55 -17.94 1.96
CA ASN A 266 7.79 -17.74 2.69
C ASN A 266 8.09 -16.26 3.00
N PRO A 267 7.29 -15.58 3.85
CA PRO A 267 7.38 -14.13 4.06
C PRO A 267 8.74 -13.63 4.55
N ALA A 268 9.53 -14.52 5.16
CA ALA A 268 10.88 -14.24 5.64
C ALA A 268 11.95 -14.25 4.53
N GLN A 269 11.60 -14.72 3.33
CA GLN A 269 12.46 -14.79 2.13
C GLN A 269 13.83 -15.42 2.43
N GLN A 270 13.84 -16.44 3.30
CA GLN A 270 15.08 -17.08 3.74
C GLN A 270 15.72 -17.83 2.57
N ASP A 271 16.98 -17.52 2.29
CA ASP A 271 17.84 -18.16 1.29
C ASP A 271 19.20 -18.40 1.97
N SER A 272 19.36 -19.61 2.52
CA SER A 272 20.49 -19.96 3.37
C SER A 272 21.79 -20.17 2.60
N ASP A 273 21.72 -20.46 1.30
CA ASP A 273 22.88 -20.68 0.44
C ASP A 273 23.20 -19.51 -0.51
N GLY A 274 22.30 -18.52 -0.60
CA GLY A 274 22.47 -17.27 -1.33
C GLY A 274 22.36 -17.41 -2.84
N ASN A 275 21.65 -18.43 -3.33
CA ASN A 275 21.53 -18.72 -4.75
C ASN A 275 20.37 -17.96 -5.45
N GLY A 276 19.53 -17.25 -4.68
CA GLY A 276 18.37 -16.49 -5.15
C GLY A 276 17.04 -17.27 -5.21
N MET A 277 17.05 -18.56 -4.88
CA MET A 277 15.88 -19.41 -4.65
C MET A 277 15.73 -19.62 -3.14
N GLY A 278 14.54 -19.36 -2.60
CA GLY A 278 14.35 -19.48 -1.16
C GLY A 278 14.38 -20.93 -0.67
N ASP A 279 14.79 -21.13 0.59
CA ASP A 279 14.84 -22.42 1.27
C ASP A 279 13.48 -23.16 1.19
N ALA A 280 12.39 -22.38 1.15
CA ALA A 280 11.03 -22.89 1.03
C ALA A 280 10.83 -23.66 -0.29
N CYS A 281 11.26 -23.11 -1.43
CA CYS A 281 11.05 -23.71 -2.75
C CYS A 281 12.25 -24.55 -3.25
N GLN A 282 13.41 -24.45 -2.59
CA GLN A 282 14.66 -25.06 -3.02
C GLN A 282 14.63 -26.60 -3.10
N ASN A 283 13.89 -27.25 -2.20
CA ASN A 283 13.81 -28.71 -2.14
C ASN A 283 12.56 -29.28 -2.80
N PHE A 284 11.76 -28.46 -3.48
CA PHE A 284 10.66 -28.98 -4.27
C PHE A 284 11.21 -29.55 -5.56
N PRO A 285 11.11 -30.88 -5.79
CA PRO A 285 11.30 -31.38 -7.13
C PRO A 285 10.29 -30.66 -8.03
N ALA A 286 10.71 -30.24 -9.22
CA ALA A 286 9.81 -29.73 -10.27
C ALA A 286 8.74 -30.78 -10.71
N ASP A 287 8.71 -31.92 -10.04
CA ASP A 287 7.88 -33.12 -10.17
C ASP A 287 7.37 -33.57 -8.78
N ALA A 288 7.24 -32.67 -7.79
CA ALA A 288 6.36 -32.94 -6.64
C ALA A 288 4.93 -32.89 -7.17
N ASN A 289 4.53 -33.95 -7.87
CA ASN A 289 3.18 -34.18 -8.33
C ASN A 289 2.31 -34.48 -7.10
N VAL A 290 2.03 -33.44 -6.31
CA VAL A 290 1.09 -33.48 -5.18
C VAL A 290 -0.33 -33.84 -5.68
N ASP A 291 -0.59 -33.76 -7.00
CA ASP A 291 -1.83 -34.20 -7.68
C ASP A 291 -1.94 -35.73 -7.88
N ASP A 292 -0.88 -36.54 -7.72
CA ASP A 292 -0.98 -38.01 -7.86
C ASP A 292 -1.60 -38.71 -6.62
N THR A 293 -2.07 -37.96 -5.63
CA THR A 293 -2.83 -38.55 -4.50
C THR A 293 -4.23 -39.03 -4.91
N GLY A 294 -4.68 -38.69 -6.13
CA GLY A 294 -5.85 -39.28 -6.80
C GLY A 294 -7.16 -38.51 -6.67
N SER A 295 -7.08 -37.19 -6.48
CA SER A 295 -8.23 -36.29 -6.47
C SER A 295 -8.30 -35.44 -7.74
N SER A 296 -9.48 -34.93 -8.04
CA SER A 296 -9.83 -34.36 -9.34
C SER A 296 -9.19 -32.99 -9.59
N GLN A 297 -8.41 -32.90 -10.67
CA GLN A 297 -8.01 -31.65 -11.37
C GLN A 297 -6.85 -30.83 -10.80
N GLY A 298 -5.80 -31.43 -10.21
CA GLY A 298 -4.57 -30.69 -9.91
C GLY A 298 -4.60 -29.85 -8.63
N ARG A 299 -5.71 -29.84 -7.89
CA ARG A 299 -5.93 -28.95 -6.75
C ARG A 299 -5.65 -29.62 -5.42
N ILE A 300 -4.82 -29.00 -4.59
CA ILE A 300 -4.51 -29.51 -3.24
C ILE A 300 -5.63 -29.17 -2.27
N ASP A 301 -6.33 -30.18 -1.75
CA ASP A 301 -7.47 -30.02 -0.87
C ASP A 301 -7.56 -31.07 0.26
N GLY A 302 -8.75 -31.16 0.90
CA GLY A 302 -9.02 -32.09 2.00
C GLY A 302 -8.77 -33.57 1.67
N SER A 303 -8.80 -33.93 0.38
CA SER A 303 -8.53 -35.29 -0.07
C SER A 303 -7.03 -35.60 -0.07
N ASP A 304 -6.18 -34.67 -0.46
CA ASP A 304 -4.72 -34.80 -0.35
C ASP A 304 -4.29 -34.89 1.12
N LEU A 305 -4.89 -34.06 1.99
CA LEU A 305 -4.65 -34.12 3.43
C LEU A 305 -5.05 -35.47 4.03
N PHE A 306 -6.13 -36.06 3.52
CA PHE A 306 -6.55 -37.39 3.95
C PHE A 306 -5.53 -38.47 3.55
N VAL A 307 -4.93 -38.34 2.36
CA VAL A 307 -3.86 -39.23 1.91
C VAL A 307 -2.61 -39.06 2.78
N LEU A 308 -2.20 -37.84 3.08
CA LEU A 308 -1.06 -37.60 3.96
C LEU A 308 -1.31 -38.13 5.37
N ALA A 309 -2.49 -37.85 5.94
CA ALA A 309 -2.87 -38.28 7.28
C ALA A 309 -2.85 -39.80 7.48
N ARG A 310 -3.07 -40.60 6.42
CA ARG A 310 -3.03 -42.07 6.52
C ARG A 310 -1.61 -42.63 6.63
N SER A 311 -0.64 -41.88 6.12
CA SER A 311 0.77 -42.25 6.05
C SER A 311 1.61 -41.48 7.08
N PHE A 312 1.02 -40.50 7.77
CA PHE A 312 1.70 -39.69 8.77
C PHE A 312 2.34 -40.55 9.88
N GLY A 313 3.64 -40.36 10.07
CA GLY A 313 4.52 -41.11 10.96
C GLY A 313 5.09 -42.40 10.37
N ALA A 314 4.80 -42.74 9.09
CA ALA A 314 5.36 -43.90 8.41
C ALA A 314 6.60 -43.52 7.60
N CYS A 315 7.60 -44.40 7.56
CA CYS A 315 8.82 -44.24 6.77
C CYS A 315 9.01 -45.40 5.78
N GLN A 316 9.93 -45.24 4.83
CA GLN A 316 10.27 -46.28 3.84
C GLN A 316 10.52 -47.63 4.52
N GLY A 317 9.69 -48.61 4.16
CA GLY A 317 9.70 -49.95 4.76
C GLY A 317 8.47 -50.24 5.62
N ASP A 318 7.73 -49.22 6.04
CA ASP A 318 6.45 -49.38 6.73
C ASP A 318 5.32 -49.68 5.74
N ALA A 319 4.38 -50.53 6.16
CA ALA A 319 3.23 -50.89 5.33
C ALA A 319 2.28 -49.70 5.04
N ALA A 320 2.35 -48.65 5.86
CA ALA A 320 1.55 -47.44 5.72
C ALA A 320 2.28 -46.32 4.94
N PHE A 321 3.56 -46.52 4.58
CA PHE A 321 4.32 -45.53 3.82
C PHE A 321 3.77 -45.40 2.40
N ASP A 322 3.57 -44.16 1.96
CA ASP A 322 3.17 -43.82 0.61
C ASP A 322 4.07 -42.70 0.09
N ALA A 323 4.89 -43.03 -0.92
CA ALA A 323 5.87 -42.10 -1.48
C ALA A 323 5.26 -40.87 -2.14
N ARG A 324 3.94 -40.86 -2.41
CA ARG A 324 3.25 -39.69 -2.99
C ARG A 324 3.01 -38.56 -2.00
N VAL A 325 3.13 -38.85 -0.70
CA VAL A 325 2.95 -37.86 0.38
C VAL A 325 4.22 -37.65 1.20
N ASP A 326 5.34 -38.20 0.72
CA ASP A 326 6.72 -37.85 1.09
C ASP A 326 7.13 -36.70 0.14
N LEU A 327 6.69 -35.49 0.50
CA LEU A 327 6.79 -34.28 -0.33
C LEU A 327 8.20 -33.69 -0.30
N ASN A 328 9.03 -34.07 0.65
CA ASN A 328 10.40 -33.60 0.84
C ASN A 328 11.49 -34.66 0.55
N PRO A 329 11.18 -35.63 -0.32
CA PRO A 329 11.78 -36.96 -0.49
C PRO A 329 12.79 -37.43 0.57
N ASP A 330 12.45 -37.33 1.86
CA ASP A 330 13.35 -37.71 2.95
C ASP A 330 13.16 -39.17 3.42
N GLY A 331 12.15 -39.84 2.86
CA GLY A 331 11.82 -41.23 3.14
C GLY A 331 10.90 -41.42 4.34
N CYS A 332 10.35 -40.36 4.91
CA CYS A 332 9.33 -40.37 5.95
C CYS A 332 8.17 -39.44 5.58
N VAL A 333 6.99 -39.73 6.13
CA VAL A 333 5.83 -38.83 6.03
C VAL A 333 5.60 -38.23 7.40
N ASP A 334 5.95 -36.97 7.61
CA ASP A 334 5.93 -36.32 8.92
C ASP A 334 5.44 -34.87 8.90
N GLY A 335 5.76 -34.12 9.96
CA GLY A 335 5.33 -32.74 10.13
C GLY A 335 5.87 -31.80 9.04
N ILE A 336 6.98 -32.16 8.39
CA ILE A 336 7.56 -31.42 7.29
C ILE A 336 6.70 -31.59 6.04
N ASP A 337 6.26 -32.80 5.71
CA ASP A 337 5.33 -33.05 4.59
C ASP A 337 4.00 -32.34 4.81
N LEU A 338 3.48 -32.36 6.05
CA LEU A 338 2.27 -31.62 6.38
C LEU A 338 2.46 -30.11 6.18
N ALA A 339 3.59 -29.56 6.62
CA ALA A 339 3.90 -28.15 6.41
C ALA A 339 3.96 -27.81 4.92
N PHE A 340 4.60 -28.67 4.11
CA PHE A 340 4.63 -28.53 2.66
C PHE A 340 3.25 -28.60 2.01
N MET A 341 2.39 -29.53 2.43
CA MET A 341 1.02 -29.59 1.92
C MET A 341 0.19 -28.35 2.29
N THR A 342 0.42 -27.78 3.49
CA THR A 342 -0.28 -26.57 3.92
C THR A 342 0.21 -25.30 3.22
N SER A 343 1.46 -25.23 2.77
CA SER A 343 1.99 -24.04 2.08
C SER A 343 1.42 -23.88 0.66
N VAL A 344 0.97 -24.97 0.04
CA VAL A 344 0.36 -24.97 -1.31
C VAL A 344 -1.16 -25.23 -1.29
N TRP A 345 -1.80 -25.09 -0.12
CA TRP A 345 -3.21 -25.43 0.06
C TRP A 345 -4.13 -24.65 -0.88
N GLY A 346 -4.92 -25.37 -1.69
CA GLY A 346 -5.88 -24.78 -2.60
C GLY A 346 -5.31 -24.32 -3.94
N LEU A 347 -3.99 -24.41 -4.18
CA LEU A 347 -3.35 -24.17 -5.48
C LEU A 347 -3.66 -25.29 -6.47
N VAL A 348 -3.70 -24.95 -7.76
CA VAL A 348 -3.72 -25.92 -8.87
C VAL A 348 -2.32 -25.95 -9.46
N LEU A 349 -1.57 -27.03 -9.21
CA LEU A 349 -0.22 -27.17 -9.74
C LEU A 349 -0.29 -27.72 -11.19
N PRO A 350 0.57 -27.26 -12.11
CA PRO A 350 0.52 -27.59 -13.54
C PRO A 350 0.87 -29.04 -13.88
#